data_AF-A0A6L9ZQ97-F1
#
_entry.id   AF-A0A6L9ZQ97-F1
#
_cell.length_a   1.000
_cell.length_b   1.000
_cell.length_c   1.000
_cell.angle_alpha   90.00
_cell.angle_beta   90.00
_cell.angle_gamma   90.00
#
_symmetry.space_group_name_H-M   'P 1'
#
loop_
_entity.id
_entity.type
_entity.pdbx_description
1 polymer ?
#
loop_
_entity_poly.entity_id
_entity_poly.type
_entity_poly.pdbx_seq_one_letter_code
_entity_poly.pdbx_strand_id
1 'polypeptide(L)'
;MLPNCIKRVLLRTPWLFTIAKNTVRILISIINFVINLCVGTIDLLNGRPWTPETIEFITAIVKYNPAQTGQYEEEDSRITLGFFEDENIGIRRFNQDKTVAKTVIAQQLSLMEQLGSKPPEIIQCVFRCLTKIPFTEEQVDRYVETYSKRFLLSEQHMAGGCLFGGALDLGEGDGAKTAKVNGSSNVHVADLSAVPLPRISPQMTAYLVGFHVAKQLYPNPSG
;
A
#
# COMPACT_ATOMS: atom_id res chain seq x y z
N MET A 1 -10.80 -10.28 1.52
CA MET A 1 -10.27 -9.62 0.30
C MET A 1 -10.64 -10.45 -0.92
N LEU A 2 -11.04 -9.83 -2.04
CA LEU A 2 -11.55 -10.54 -3.23
C LEU A 2 -10.41 -11.19 -4.04
N PRO A 3 -10.59 -12.44 -4.54
CA PRO A 3 -9.69 -13.07 -5.51
C PRO A 3 -9.39 -12.19 -6.72
N ASN A 4 -8.17 -12.28 -7.27
CA ASN A 4 -7.72 -11.46 -8.41
C ASN A 4 -8.62 -11.62 -9.65
N CYS A 5 -9.20 -12.81 -9.86
CA CYS A 5 -10.17 -13.08 -10.94
C CYS A 5 -11.42 -12.20 -10.79
N ILE A 6 -11.94 -12.09 -9.57
CA ILE A 6 -13.14 -11.30 -9.27
C ILE A 6 -12.84 -9.80 -9.37
N LYS A 7 -11.65 -9.36 -8.95
CA LYS A 7 -11.19 -7.97 -9.15
C LYS A 7 -11.16 -7.58 -10.62
N ARG A 8 -10.65 -8.47 -11.49
CA ARG A 8 -10.57 -8.22 -12.94
C ARG A 8 -11.95 -8.08 -13.59
N VAL A 9 -12.94 -8.85 -13.12
CA VAL A 9 -14.35 -8.72 -13.56
C VAL A 9 -14.98 -7.42 -13.04
N LEU A 10 -14.76 -7.09 -11.77
CA LEU A 10 -15.24 -5.84 -11.16
C LEU A 10 -14.73 -4.58 -11.88
N LEU A 11 -13.45 -4.57 -12.30
CA LEU A 11 -12.87 -3.46 -13.05
C LEU A 11 -13.50 -3.25 -14.43
N ARG A 12 -14.05 -4.31 -15.04
CA ARG A 12 -14.68 -4.24 -16.36
C ARG A 12 -16.16 -3.86 -16.31
N THR A 13 -16.80 -3.95 -15.15
CA THR A 13 -18.25 -3.75 -15.03
C THR A 13 -18.56 -2.83 -13.86
N PRO A 14 -18.69 -1.50 -14.11
CA PRO A 14 -18.89 -0.50 -13.05
C PRO A 14 -20.09 -0.76 -12.13
N TRP A 15 -21.19 -1.35 -12.64
CA TRP A 15 -22.33 -1.66 -11.77
C TRP A 15 -21.97 -2.66 -10.68
N LEU A 16 -21.03 -3.60 -10.93
CA LEU A 16 -20.69 -4.66 -9.98
C LEU A 16 -20.03 -4.06 -8.75
N PHE A 17 -19.31 -2.95 -8.95
CA PHE A 17 -18.75 -2.18 -7.85
C PHE A 17 -19.86 -1.58 -6.97
N THR A 18 -20.90 -1.02 -7.58
CA THR A 18 -22.06 -0.49 -6.86
C THR A 18 -22.78 -1.60 -6.08
N ILE A 19 -22.98 -2.77 -6.68
CA ILE A 19 -23.59 -3.93 -6.01
C ILE A 19 -22.72 -4.35 -4.83
N ALA A 20 -21.42 -4.59 -5.05
CA ALA A 20 -20.50 -5.00 -3.99
C ALA A 20 -20.45 -3.99 -2.84
N LYS A 21 -20.41 -2.69 -3.15
CA LYS A 21 -20.46 -1.60 -2.17
C LYS A 21 -21.74 -1.65 -1.34
N ASN A 22 -22.89 -1.80 -1.98
CA ASN A 22 -24.18 -1.88 -1.30
C ASN A 22 -24.28 -3.15 -0.45
N THR A 23 -23.79 -4.29 -0.92
CA THR A 23 -23.71 -5.52 -0.14
C THR A 23 -22.87 -5.34 1.12
N VAL A 24 -21.69 -4.71 1.00
CA VAL A 24 -20.84 -4.41 2.17
C VAL A 24 -21.54 -3.45 3.14
N ARG A 25 -22.22 -2.42 2.62
CA ARG A 25 -22.98 -1.49 3.46
C ARG A 25 -24.11 -2.18 4.23
N ILE A 26 -24.88 -3.04 3.56
CA ILE A 26 -25.94 -3.84 4.20
C ILE A 26 -25.33 -4.76 5.26
N LEU A 27 -24.20 -5.41 4.96
CA LEU A 27 -23.50 -6.28 5.92
C LEU A 27 -23.08 -5.50 7.17
N ILE A 28 -22.51 -4.30 7.01
CA ILE A 28 -22.14 -3.42 8.13
C ILE A 28 -23.37 -3.03 8.94
N SER A 29 -24.49 -2.69 8.28
CA SER A 29 -25.74 -2.38 8.97
C SER A 29 -26.29 -3.57 9.77
N ILE A 30 -26.20 -4.79 9.24
CA ILE A 30 -26.58 -6.02 9.95
C ILE A 30 -25.67 -6.24 11.16
N ILE A 31 -24.36 -6.08 10.99
CA ILE A 31 -23.40 -6.20 12.10
C ILE A 31 -23.72 -5.17 13.19
N ASN A 32 -23.94 -3.90 12.84
CA ASN A 32 -24.32 -2.86 13.80
C ASN A 32 -25.61 -3.19 14.54
N PHE A 33 -26.62 -3.71 13.83
CA PHE A 33 -27.85 -4.16 14.45
C PHE A 33 -27.60 -5.27 15.47
N VAL A 34 -26.79 -6.27 15.12
CA VAL A 34 -26.44 -7.38 16.03
C VAL A 34 -25.65 -6.88 17.24
N ILE A 35 -24.69 -5.97 17.06
CA ILE A 35 -23.91 -5.42 18.18
C ILE A 35 -24.82 -4.65 19.13
N ASN A 36 -25.65 -3.76 18.60
CA ASN A 36 -26.61 -2.99 19.41
C ASN A 36 -27.59 -3.91 20.14
N LEU A 37 -28.02 -5.00 19.50
CA LEU A 37 -28.86 -6.01 20.15
C LEU A 37 -28.13 -6.68 21.32
N CYS A 38 -26.89 -7.12 21.13
CA CYS A 38 -26.09 -7.78 22.16
C CYS A 38 -25.75 -6.85 23.33
N VAL A 39 -25.25 -5.65 23.04
CA VAL A 39 -24.89 -4.64 24.06
C VAL A 39 -26.14 -4.19 24.81
N GLY A 40 -27.22 -3.85 24.11
CA GLY A 40 -28.47 -3.43 24.75
C GLY A 40 -29.09 -4.52 25.64
N THR A 41 -28.95 -5.79 25.26
CA THR A 41 -29.38 -6.92 26.12
C THR A 41 -28.52 -7.04 27.38
N ILE A 42 -27.20 -6.87 27.26
CA ILE A 42 -26.27 -6.88 28.40
C ILE A 42 -26.55 -5.71 29.35
N ASP A 43 -26.80 -4.51 28.81
CA ASP A 43 -27.14 -3.33 29.61
C ASP A 43 -28.45 -3.50 30.37
N LEU A 44 -29.49 -4.05 29.72
CA LEU A 44 -30.74 -4.41 30.37
C LEU A 44 -30.54 -5.39 31.55
N LEU A 45 -29.72 -6.42 31.36
CA LEU A 45 -29.38 -7.39 32.42
C LEU A 45 -28.62 -6.73 33.58
N ASN A 46 -27.83 -5.69 33.30
CA ASN A 46 -27.10 -4.91 34.30
C ASN A 46 -27.91 -3.74 34.87
N GLY A 47 -29.21 -3.63 34.56
CA GLY A 47 -30.10 -2.57 35.06
C GLY A 47 -29.86 -1.19 34.43
N ARG A 48 -29.14 -1.12 33.31
CA ARG A 48 -28.91 0.11 32.55
C ARG A 48 -29.95 0.24 31.42
N PRO A 49 -30.37 1.47 31.07
CA PRO A 49 -31.31 1.69 29.98
C PRO A 49 -30.65 1.35 28.62
N TRP A 50 -31.46 0.87 27.66
CA TRP A 50 -31.00 0.62 26.30
C TRP A 50 -30.64 1.93 25.61
N THR A 51 -29.35 2.27 25.56
CA THR A 51 -28.85 3.40 24.80
C THR A 51 -28.24 2.90 23.50
N PRO A 52 -28.77 3.26 22.32
CA PRO A 52 -28.15 2.90 21.06
C PRO A 52 -26.80 3.62 20.96
N GLU A 53 -25.70 2.88 21.06
CA GLU A 53 -24.37 3.42 20.80
C GLU A 53 -24.16 3.59 19.28
N THR A 54 -23.72 4.77 18.88
CA THR A 54 -23.22 4.98 17.52
C THR A 54 -21.82 4.37 17.42
N ILE A 55 -21.75 3.16 16.87
CA ILE A 55 -20.48 2.47 16.64
C ILE A 55 -19.80 3.10 15.42
N GLU A 56 -18.70 3.81 15.65
CA GLU A 56 -17.83 4.32 14.60
C GLU A 56 -16.69 3.34 14.33
N PHE A 57 -16.62 2.83 13.09
CA PHE A 57 -15.53 1.96 12.68
C PHE A 57 -14.35 2.78 12.16
N ILE A 58 -13.25 2.74 12.91
CA ILE A 58 -11.98 3.31 12.47
C ILE A 58 -11.18 2.21 11.77
N THR A 59 -10.77 2.46 10.53
CA THR A 59 -9.89 1.57 9.77
C THR A 59 -8.65 2.35 9.32
N ALA A 60 -7.48 1.74 9.43
CA ALA A 60 -6.22 2.34 9.01
C ALA A 60 -5.67 1.62 7.77
N ILE A 61 -5.24 2.40 6.79
CA ILE A 61 -4.46 1.90 5.66
C ILE A 61 -3.00 2.19 5.96
N VAL A 62 -2.21 1.14 6.15
CA VAL A 62 -0.79 1.24 6.48
C VAL A 62 0.04 1.17 5.21
N LYS A 63 0.88 2.19 5.00
CA LYS A 63 1.82 2.28 3.87
C LYS A 63 3.24 2.12 4.38
N TYR A 64 4.03 1.31 3.69
CA TYR A 64 5.46 1.17 3.96
C TYR A 64 6.19 0.97 2.63
N ASN A 65 7.43 1.43 2.59
CA ASN A 65 8.30 1.24 1.43
C ASN A 65 9.00 -0.12 1.55
N PRO A 66 9.22 -0.81 0.43
CA PRO A 66 10.15 -1.93 0.40
C PRO A 66 11.55 -1.46 0.80
N ALA A 67 12.25 -2.29 1.54
CA ALA A 67 13.64 -2.12 1.91
C ALA A 67 14.59 -2.52 0.76
N GLN A 68 14.19 -3.52 -0.04
CA GLN A 68 14.97 -3.95 -1.21
C GLN A 68 14.56 -3.23 -2.48
N THR A 69 15.56 -2.84 -3.27
CA THR A 69 15.38 -2.32 -4.63
C THR A 69 15.23 -3.47 -5.62
N GLY A 70 14.23 -3.40 -6.50
CA GLY A 70 14.14 -4.30 -7.64
C GLY A 70 15.32 -4.09 -8.61
N GLN A 71 15.69 -5.15 -9.34
CA GLN A 71 16.82 -5.17 -10.26
C GLN A 71 16.37 -5.58 -11.66
N TYR A 72 17.09 -5.14 -12.69
CA TYR A 72 16.94 -5.68 -14.04
C TYR A 72 17.94 -6.83 -14.19
N GLU A 73 17.44 -8.00 -14.61
CA GLU A 73 18.29 -9.13 -15.01
C GLU A 73 18.56 -9.06 -16.52
N GLU A 74 19.83 -9.01 -16.90
CA GLU A 74 20.27 -8.91 -18.29
C GLU A 74 19.96 -10.17 -19.12
N GLU A 75 20.09 -11.36 -18.53
CA GLU A 75 19.98 -12.63 -19.28
C GLU A 75 18.59 -12.85 -19.90
N ASP A 76 17.52 -12.41 -19.23
CA ASP A 76 16.14 -12.64 -19.65
C ASP A 76 15.35 -11.35 -19.90
N SER A 77 15.99 -10.17 -19.80
CA SER A 77 15.33 -8.87 -19.85
C SER A 77 14.14 -8.77 -18.88
N ARG A 78 14.28 -9.37 -17.70
CA ARG A 78 13.22 -9.41 -16.67
C ARG A 78 13.52 -8.42 -15.57
N ILE A 79 12.46 -7.82 -15.03
CA ILE A 79 12.53 -7.01 -13.82
C ILE A 79 12.22 -7.94 -12.65
N THR A 80 13.23 -8.23 -11.85
CA THR A 80 13.08 -8.98 -10.62
C THR A 80 12.87 -7.98 -9.49
N LEU A 81 11.60 -7.84 -9.12
CA LEU A 81 11.20 -7.09 -7.94
C LEU A 81 11.36 -8.05 -6.75
N GLY A 82 12.53 -8.04 -6.11
CA GLY A 82 12.89 -8.94 -4.99
C GLY A 82 12.05 -8.76 -3.71
N PHE A 83 10.81 -8.29 -3.84
CA PHE A 83 9.91 -8.02 -2.73
C PHE A 83 9.63 -9.29 -1.96
N PHE A 84 9.92 -9.24 -0.66
CA PHE A 84 9.81 -10.38 0.22
C PHE A 84 10.63 -11.60 -0.23
N GLU A 85 11.72 -11.42 -0.98
CA GLU A 85 12.67 -12.49 -1.21
C GLU A 85 13.51 -12.74 0.06
N ASP A 86 13.84 -14.00 0.29
CA ASP A 86 14.74 -14.38 1.37
C ASP A 86 16.18 -14.08 0.92
N GLU A 87 16.82 -13.08 1.53
CA GLU A 87 18.26 -12.89 1.38
C GLU A 87 18.98 -14.09 2.00
N ASN A 88 19.76 -14.80 1.19
CA ASN A 88 20.69 -15.81 1.67
C ASN A 88 21.98 -15.13 2.15
N ILE A 89 21.92 -14.45 3.29
CA ILE A 89 23.12 -13.99 4.00
C ILE A 89 23.57 -15.13 4.92
N GLY A 90 24.30 -16.10 4.37
CA GLY A 90 24.77 -17.29 5.10
C GLY A 90 23.67 -18.33 5.41
N ILE A 91 23.75 -18.99 6.58
CA ILE A 91 22.82 -20.08 7.01
C ILE A 91 21.41 -19.54 7.38
N ARG A 92 21.21 -18.22 7.42
CA ARG A 92 19.93 -17.62 7.81
C ARG A 92 19.26 -16.95 6.62
N ARG A 93 18.00 -17.33 6.36
CA ARG A 93 17.09 -16.64 5.43
C ARG A 93 16.56 -15.39 6.13
N PHE A 94 16.89 -14.21 5.61
CA PHE A 94 16.43 -12.93 6.16
C PHE A 94 15.58 -12.19 5.13
N ASN A 95 14.44 -11.67 5.57
CA ASN A 95 13.51 -10.96 4.70
C ASN A 95 13.27 -9.57 5.29
N GLN A 96 13.97 -8.58 4.75
CA GLN A 96 13.98 -7.23 5.28
C GLN A 96 12.60 -6.56 5.12
N ASP A 97 11.95 -6.75 3.98
CA ASP A 97 10.61 -6.23 3.69
C ASP A 97 9.56 -6.76 4.67
N LYS A 98 9.63 -8.06 4.98
CA LYS A 98 8.77 -8.68 5.99
C LYS A 98 8.97 -8.04 7.37
N THR A 99 10.22 -7.74 7.72
CA THR A 99 10.55 -7.09 8.99
C THR A 99 9.99 -5.68 9.04
N VAL A 100 10.16 -4.88 7.98
CA VAL A 100 9.59 -3.52 7.89
C VAL A 100 8.08 -3.57 7.98
N ALA A 101 7.41 -4.44 7.22
CA ALA A 101 5.96 -4.58 7.23
C ALA A 101 5.43 -4.90 8.63
N LYS A 102 6.06 -5.86 9.34
CA LYS A 102 5.68 -6.21 10.71
C LYS A 102 5.78 -5.03 11.66
N THR A 103 6.91 -4.34 11.63
CA THR A 103 7.18 -3.21 12.54
C THR A 103 6.17 -2.10 12.33
N VAL A 104 5.91 -1.71 11.07
CA VAL A 104 4.97 -0.61 10.78
C VAL A 104 3.53 -1.00 11.14
N ILE A 105 3.11 -2.25 10.87
CA ILE A 105 1.77 -2.71 11.26
C ILE A 105 1.62 -2.75 12.79
N ALA A 106 2.62 -3.25 13.52
CA ALA A 106 2.59 -3.31 14.99
C ALA A 106 2.50 -1.92 15.61
N GLN A 107 3.32 -0.96 15.13
CA GLN A 107 3.24 0.43 15.55
C GLN A 107 1.85 1.02 15.32
N GLN A 108 1.22 0.72 14.18
CA GLN A 108 -0.14 1.21 13.91
C GLN A 108 -1.19 0.60 14.85
N LEU A 109 -1.03 -0.66 15.28
CA LEU A 109 -1.95 -1.27 16.25
C LEU A 109 -1.95 -0.51 17.58
N SER A 110 -0.78 -0.12 18.09
CA SER A 110 -0.70 0.70 19.31
C SER A 110 -1.39 2.07 19.15
N LEU A 111 -1.26 2.70 17.97
CA LEU A 111 -1.96 3.95 17.68
C LEU A 111 -3.48 3.74 17.59
N MET A 112 -3.92 2.62 17.02
CA MET A 112 -5.33 2.29 16.92
C MET A 112 -6.00 2.09 18.28
N GLU A 113 -5.29 1.52 19.24
CA GLU A 113 -5.77 1.36 20.62
C GLU A 113 -5.97 2.70 21.33
N GLN A 114 -5.27 3.75 20.91
CA GLN A 114 -5.47 5.10 21.45
C GLN A 114 -6.68 5.81 20.82
N LEU A 115 -7.09 5.42 19.61
CA LEU A 115 -8.19 6.03 18.88
C LEU A 115 -9.56 5.43 19.22
N GLY A 116 -9.60 4.23 19.80
CA GLY A 116 -10.85 3.58 20.19
C GLY A 116 -10.63 2.22 20.84
N SER A 117 -11.74 1.64 21.33
CA SER A 117 -11.72 0.30 21.91
C SER A 117 -11.73 -0.79 20.83
N LYS A 118 -11.09 -1.92 21.13
CA LYS A 118 -11.16 -3.10 20.27
C LYS A 118 -12.58 -3.65 20.25
N PRO A 119 -13.06 -4.15 19.10
CA PRO A 119 -14.38 -4.77 19.05
C PRO A 119 -14.42 -6.05 19.92
N PRO A 120 -15.59 -6.47 20.41
CA PRO A 120 -15.75 -7.74 21.12
C PRO A 120 -15.14 -8.94 20.38
N GLU A 121 -14.64 -9.94 21.11
CA GLU A 121 -13.89 -11.08 20.55
C GLU A 121 -14.64 -11.85 19.46
N ILE A 122 -15.96 -11.99 19.59
CA ILE A 122 -16.80 -12.66 18.57
C ILE A 122 -16.73 -11.91 17.24
N ILE A 123 -16.79 -10.58 17.29
CA ILE A 123 -16.72 -9.72 16.11
C ILE A 123 -15.31 -9.76 15.54
N GLN A 124 -14.27 -9.71 16.39
CA GLN A 124 -12.88 -9.91 15.96
C GLN A 124 -12.73 -11.25 15.21
N CYS A 125 -13.33 -12.33 15.72
CA CYS A 125 -13.27 -13.65 15.08
C CYS A 125 -13.92 -13.63 13.69
N VAL A 126 -15.12 -13.05 13.55
CA VAL A 126 -15.81 -12.90 12.26
C VAL A 126 -14.95 -12.09 11.28
N PHE A 127 -14.43 -10.94 11.70
CA PHE A 127 -13.56 -10.11 10.85
C PHE A 127 -12.28 -10.85 10.48
N ARG A 128 -11.60 -11.51 11.42
CA ARG A 128 -10.41 -12.33 11.17
C ARG A 128 -10.68 -13.47 10.20
N CYS A 129 -11.86 -14.09 10.25
CA CYS A 129 -12.23 -15.12 9.29
C CYS A 129 -12.31 -14.56 7.86
N LEU A 130 -12.90 -13.37 7.70
CA LEU A 130 -13.16 -12.73 6.40
C LEU A 130 -11.97 -11.97 5.81
N THR A 131 -11.22 -11.25 6.64
CA THR A 131 -10.17 -10.31 6.20
C THR A 131 -8.78 -10.74 6.64
N LYS A 132 -8.66 -11.60 7.65
CA LYS A 132 -7.40 -11.99 8.31
C LYS A 132 -6.67 -10.83 9.03
N ILE A 133 -7.30 -9.65 9.14
CA ILE A 133 -6.71 -8.46 9.78
C ILE A 133 -6.29 -8.78 11.22
N PRO A 134 -5.09 -8.34 11.65
CA PRO A 134 -4.61 -8.53 13.02
C PRO A 134 -5.23 -7.51 13.98
N PHE A 135 -5.49 -7.94 15.22
CA PHE A 135 -5.94 -7.10 16.33
C PHE A 135 -4.92 -7.06 17.49
N THR A 136 -3.87 -7.86 17.42
CA THR A 136 -2.76 -7.92 18.39
C THR A 136 -1.43 -8.11 17.66
N GLU A 137 -0.32 -7.77 18.30
CA GLU A 137 1.02 -7.85 17.70
C GLU A 137 1.41 -9.29 17.32
N GLU A 138 1.02 -10.28 18.13
CA GLU A 138 1.30 -11.70 17.87
C GLU A 138 0.62 -12.20 16.59
N GLN A 139 -0.45 -11.53 16.16
CA GLN A 139 -1.19 -11.85 14.94
C GLN A 139 -0.54 -11.24 13.69
N VAL A 140 0.31 -10.22 13.85
CA VAL A 140 0.91 -9.47 12.73
C VAL A 140 1.79 -10.38 11.87
N ASP A 141 2.58 -11.26 12.47
CA ASP A 141 3.47 -12.14 11.71
C ASP A 141 2.69 -13.05 10.75
N ARG A 142 1.66 -13.74 11.27
CA ARG A 142 0.80 -14.60 10.47
C ARG A 142 0.06 -13.82 9.39
N TYR A 143 -0.35 -12.59 9.69
CA TYR A 143 -0.98 -11.71 8.72
C TYR A 143 -0.04 -11.36 7.56
N VAL A 144 1.17 -10.88 7.85
CA VAL A 144 2.17 -10.52 6.84
C VAL A 144 2.58 -11.75 6.01
N GLU A 145 2.75 -12.91 6.65
CA GLU A 145 3.06 -14.18 5.96
C GLU A 145 1.94 -14.60 4.98
N THR A 146 0.69 -14.50 5.41
CA THR A 146 -0.46 -14.84 4.55
C THR A 146 -0.59 -13.85 3.41
N TYR A 147 -0.33 -12.57 3.69
CA TYR A 147 -0.51 -11.48 2.75
C TYR A 147 0.57 -11.45 1.67
N SER A 148 1.85 -11.56 2.05
CA SER A 148 2.99 -11.65 1.11
C SER A 148 2.79 -12.77 0.08
N LYS A 149 2.32 -13.95 0.52
CA LYS A 149 2.12 -15.11 -0.35
C LYS A 149 0.89 -15.04 -1.27
N ARG A 150 -0.17 -14.34 -0.86
CA ARG A 150 -1.49 -14.43 -1.54
C ARG A 150 -1.97 -13.12 -2.13
N PHE A 151 -1.46 -12.00 -1.63
CA PHE A 151 -2.02 -10.67 -1.86
C PHE A 151 -0.90 -9.64 -1.97
N LEU A 152 0.02 -9.84 -2.91
CA LEU A 152 0.90 -8.76 -3.39
C LEU A 152 0.02 -7.66 -4.01
N LEU A 153 -0.40 -6.72 -3.18
CA LEU A 153 -1.14 -5.53 -3.57
C LEU A 153 -0.15 -4.37 -3.60
N SER A 154 0.36 -4.10 -4.79
CA SER A 154 1.00 -2.81 -5.07
C SER A 154 -0.08 -1.75 -5.18
N GLU A 155 0.13 -0.57 -4.59
CA GLU A 155 -0.70 0.62 -4.87
C GLU A 155 -0.51 1.14 -6.30
N GLN A 156 0.20 0.40 -7.17
CA GLN A 156 0.53 0.79 -8.54
C GLN A 156 1.44 2.03 -8.60
N HIS A 157 2.13 2.31 -7.49
CA HIS A 157 3.09 3.40 -7.33
C HIS A 157 4.53 2.94 -7.61
N MET A 158 4.72 2.21 -8.70
CA MET A 158 6.06 1.77 -9.11
C MET A 158 6.84 2.97 -9.65
N ALA A 159 8.11 3.08 -9.26
CA ALA A 159 9.04 4.10 -9.72
C ALA A 159 10.46 3.52 -9.77
N GLY A 160 11.33 4.19 -10.52
CA GLY A 160 12.70 3.76 -10.77
C GLY A 160 12.87 2.90 -12.02
N GLY A 161 14.09 2.45 -12.25
CA GLY A 161 14.48 1.63 -13.39
C GLY A 161 15.23 2.36 -14.51
N CYS A 162 15.18 3.69 -14.54
CA CYS A 162 16.00 4.51 -15.43
C CYS A 162 16.53 5.73 -14.67
N LEU A 163 17.30 5.50 -13.61
CA LEU A 163 17.58 6.55 -12.61
C LEU A 163 18.53 7.67 -13.11
N PHE A 164 18.25 8.90 -12.67
CA PHE A 164 19.19 10.02 -12.68
C PHE A 164 20.52 9.67 -12.01
N GLY A 165 21.63 10.03 -12.66
CA GLY A 165 22.99 9.71 -12.22
C GLY A 165 23.40 8.25 -12.47
N GLY A 166 22.49 7.42 -12.99
CA GLY A 166 22.76 6.05 -13.43
C GLY A 166 22.58 5.92 -14.94
N ALA A 167 21.34 5.64 -15.36
CA ALA A 167 20.98 5.52 -16.77
C ALA A 167 20.76 6.88 -17.45
N LEU A 168 20.44 7.91 -16.66
CA LEU A 168 20.16 9.27 -17.14
C LEU A 168 21.21 10.26 -16.63
N ASP A 169 21.60 11.19 -17.51
CA ASP A 169 22.48 12.30 -17.17
C ASP A 169 21.77 13.29 -16.22
N LEU A 170 22.48 13.75 -15.19
CA LEU A 170 21.98 14.71 -14.21
C LEU A 170 21.83 16.13 -14.82
N GLY A 171 22.53 16.40 -15.92
CA GLY A 171 22.66 17.73 -16.50
C GLY A 171 23.54 18.67 -15.67
N GLU A 172 24.44 18.11 -14.86
CA GLU A 172 25.42 18.89 -14.11
C GLU A 172 26.40 19.57 -15.09
N GLY A 173 26.26 20.88 -15.25
CA GLY A 173 27.08 21.70 -16.15
C GLY A 173 26.47 21.98 -17.53
N ASP A 174 25.42 21.24 -17.93
CA ASP A 174 24.68 21.48 -19.18
C ASP A 174 23.22 21.01 -19.04
N GLY A 175 22.30 21.97 -18.88
CA GLY A 175 20.87 21.70 -18.76
C GLY A 175 20.28 21.00 -19.98
N ALA A 176 20.88 21.14 -21.16
CA ALA A 176 20.43 20.46 -22.37
C ALA A 176 20.63 18.94 -22.30
N LYS A 177 21.46 18.45 -21.36
CA LYS A 177 21.68 17.02 -21.11
C LYS A 177 20.81 16.46 -20.00
N THR A 178 20.09 17.28 -19.25
CA THR A 178 19.26 16.79 -18.13
C THR A 178 18.33 15.68 -18.60
N ALA A 179 18.36 14.56 -17.87
CA ALA A 179 17.53 13.38 -18.09
C ALA A 179 17.76 12.67 -19.43
N LYS A 180 18.87 12.98 -20.11
CA LYS A 180 19.25 12.30 -21.35
C LYS A 180 19.71 10.89 -21.04
N VAL A 181 19.24 9.92 -21.82
CA VAL A 181 19.68 8.52 -21.71
C VAL A 181 21.15 8.43 -22.13
N ASN A 182 21.99 7.84 -21.28
CA ASN A 182 23.40 7.66 -21.56
C ASN A 182 23.61 6.82 -22.83
N GLY A 183 24.51 7.27 -23.71
CA GLY A 183 24.75 6.65 -25.02
C GLY A 183 23.71 6.98 -26.10
N SER A 184 22.67 7.75 -25.79
CA SER A 184 21.70 8.23 -26.79
C SER A 184 22.10 9.58 -27.39
N SER A 185 21.54 9.89 -28.57
CA SER A 185 21.76 11.18 -29.23
C SER A 185 20.85 12.28 -28.65
N ASN A 186 19.58 11.97 -28.41
CA ASN A 186 18.52 12.94 -28.12
C ASN A 186 17.31 12.34 -27.39
N VAL A 187 17.48 11.24 -26.66
CA VAL A 187 16.39 10.60 -25.91
C VAL A 187 16.44 11.06 -24.46
N HIS A 188 15.33 11.60 -23.96
CA HIS A 188 15.18 12.05 -22.57
C HIS A 188 14.02 11.31 -21.90
N VAL A 189 14.16 11.02 -20.61
CA VAL A 189 13.15 10.33 -19.80
C VAL A 189 12.68 11.25 -18.69
N ALA A 190 11.36 11.49 -18.60
CA ALA A 190 10.79 12.44 -17.66
C ALA A 190 9.52 11.91 -16.99
N ASP A 191 9.58 10.67 -16.50
CA ASP A 191 8.52 10.00 -15.76
C ASP A 191 9.05 9.43 -14.43
N LEU A 192 8.24 8.60 -13.75
CA LEU A 192 8.63 8.00 -12.48
C LEU A 192 9.77 6.99 -12.58
N SER A 193 10.14 6.52 -13.77
CA SER A 193 11.30 5.64 -13.92
C SER A 193 12.63 6.36 -13.63
N ALA A 194 12.64 7.69 -13.75
CA ALA A 194 13.80 8.56 -13.57
C ALA A 194 14.23 8.73 -12.10
N VAL A 195 13.34 8.43 -11.15
CA VAL A 195 13.53 8.71 -9.73
C VAL A 195 13.45 7.44 -8.88
N PRO A 196 14.20 7.35 -7.77
CA PRO A 196 14.00 6.28 -6.81
C PRO A 196 12.59 6.36 -6.20
N LEU A 197 12.13 5.25 -5.61
CA LEU A 197 10.77 5.13 -5.08
C LEU A 197 10.36 6.37 -4.25
N PRO A 198 9.38 7.18 -4.74
CA PRO A 198 9.05 8.44 -4.11
C PRO A 198 8.40 8.22 -2.75
N ARG A 199 8.86 8.97 -1.75
CA ARG A 199 8.33 8.92 -0.37
C ARG A 199 7.01 9.69 -0.20
N ILE A 200 6.57 10.39 -1.24
CA ILE A 200 5.37 11.23 -1.31
C ILE A 200 4.51 10.83 -2.51
N SER A 201 3.39 11.52 -2.74
CA SER A 201 2.50 11.28 -3.89
C SER A 201 3.30 11.11 -5.21
N PRO A 202 3.32 9.89 -5.80
CA PRO A 202 4.07 9.63 -7.02
C PRO A 202 3.55 10.46 -8.20
N GLN A 203 2.26 10.77 -8.21
CA GLN A 203 1.66 11.65 -9.21
C GLN A 203 2.29 13.04 -9.18
N MET A 204 2.46 13.62 -7.98
CA MET A 204 3.10 14.92 -7.83
C MET A 204 4.59 14.85 -8.22
N THR A 205 5.28 13.78 -7.80
CA THR A 205 6.67 13.58 -8.20
C THR A 205 6.83 13.50 -9.72
N ALA A 206 5.95 12.78 -10.41
CA ALA A 206 5.97 12.68 -11.87
C ALA A 206 5.83 14.06 -12.54
N TYR A 207 4.91 14.90 -12.05
CA TYR A 207 4.75 16.28 -12.54
C TYR A 207 6.00 17.13 -12.30
N LEU A 208 6.61 17.03 -11.12
CA LEU A 208 7.82 17.79 -10.79
C LEU A 208 9.02 17.37 -11.64
N VAL A 209 9.17 16.06 -11.90
CA VAL A 209 10.21 15.54 -12.81
C VAL A 209 9.98 16.07 -14.22
N GLY A 210 8.76 15.92 -14.76
CA GLY A 210 8.41 16.44 -16.08
C GLY A 210 8.68 17.94 -16.22
N PHE A 211 8.27 18.72 -15.22
CA PHE A 211 8.53 20.16 -15.17
C PHE A 211 10.02 20.49 -15.11
N HIS A 212 10.79 19.79 -14.28
CA HIS A 212 12.23 20.00 -14.15
C HIS A 212 12.95 19.76 -15.49
N VAL A 213 12.69 18.62 -16.14
CA VAL A 213 13.31 18.30 -17.43
C VAL A 213 12.91 19.32 -18.50
N ALA A 214 11.63 19.67 -18.60
CA ALA A 214 11.17 20.67 -19.55
C ALA A 214 11.84 22.03 -19.34
N LYS A 215 11.99 22.48 -18.08
CA LYS A 215 12.63 23.75 -17.74
C LYS A 215 14.11 23.78 -18.12
N GLN A 216 14.82 22.65 -18.02
CA GLN A 216 16.23 22.57 -18.38
C GLN A 216 16.45 22.52 -19.90
N LEU A 217 15.57 21.84 -20.63
CA LEU A 217 15.63 21.76 -22.10
C LEU A 217 15.14 23.03 -22.79
N TYR A 218 14.15 23.69 -22.20
CA TYR A 218 13.56 24.93 -22.69
C TYR A 218 13.65 25.99 -21.60
N PRO A 219 14.86 26.46 -21.26
CA PRO A 219 14.99 27.57 -20.34
C PRO A 219 14.23 28.75 -20.94
N ASN A 220 13.35 29.38 -20.16
CA ASN A 220 12.65 30.58 -20.61
C ASN A 220 13.70 31.55 -21.19
N PRO A 221 13.50 32.09 -22.41
CA PRO A 221 14.27 33.24 -22.83
C PRO A 221 13.98 34.32 -21.78
N SER A 222 15.02 34.73 -21.08
CA SER A 222 15.00 35.52 -19.85
C SER A 222 13.95 36.63 -19.84
N GLY A 223 13.25 36.76 -18.70
CA GLY A 223 12.83 38.08 -18.23
C GLY A 223 14.02 38.90 -17.77
#